data_AF-A0A2P5WN48-F1
#
_entry.id   AF-A0A2P5WN48-F1
#
_cell.length_a   1.000
_cell.length_b   1.000
_cell.length_c   1.000
_cell.angle_alpha   90.00
_cell.angle_beta   90.00
_cell.angle_gamma   90.00
#
_symmetry.space_group_name_H-M   'P 1'
#
loop_
_entity.id
_entity.type
_entity.pdbx_description
1 polymer ?
#
loop_
_entity_poly.entity_id
_entity_poly.type
_entity_poly.pdbx_seq_one_letter_code
_entity_poly.pdbx_strand_id
1 'polypeptide(L)'
;MANPRLRGWRKWAKKDWAIAAVGFTIILFALTLLFDSRNPTSSSSSSTFNLPSNHHLIPLTLLHRAKATGAFCLDGSLPGYHFQKGFGSGSNNWLLHIEGGGWCNSIETCEIRKRTALGSSKYMDLLIPFDGILSHQSSQNPDFYNWNIVKMRYCDGASLAGHPESEFKNGTKLFLRGQLIWEAIMSELLSLGLSKAKQALLTGCSAGGLATLIHCDDFRAHLPKDATVKCLADAGFFLDEYVLFLLVQDQCILKFNWVIFWKQTIAESVGDWYFNRKVTKEIDCPYPCNPTCYHMDFTQPS
;
A
#
# COMPACT_ATOMS: atom_id res chain seq x y z
N MET A 1 -68.77 -48.32 -0.04
CA MET A 1 -67.44 -48.22 -0.68
C MET A 1 -67.28 -46.84 -1.29
N ALA A 2 -66.03 -46.36 -1.35
CA ALA A 2 -65.53 -45.12 -1.99
C ALA A 2 -65.60 -43.82 -1.16
N ASN A 3 -64.45 -43.51 -0.54
CA ASN A 3 -64.07 -42.20 0.03
C ASN A 3 -63.29 -41.42 -1.05
N PRO A 4 -63.68 -40.21 -1.49
CA PRO A 4 -62.96 -39.49 -2.52
C PRO A 4 -62.15 -38.30 -1.97
N ARG A 5 -60.95 -38.17 -2.55
CA ARG A 5 -60.21 -36.93 -2.86
C ARG A 5 -59.12 -36.45 -1.88
N LEU A 6 -57.94 -37.01 -2.15
CA LEU A 6 -56.62 -36.35 -2.23
C LEU A 6 -56.68 -34.81 -2.24
N ARG A 7 -56.01 -34.23 -1.24
CA ARG A 7 -55.77 -32.80 -1.03
C ARG A 7 -54.77 -32.30 -2.08
N GLY A 8 -55.18 -31.33 -2.91
CA GLY A 8 -54.44 -30.85 -4.07
C GLY A 8 -53.12 -30.14 -3.75
N TRP A 9 -52.12 -30.36 -4.61
CA TRP A 9 -50.88 -29.59 -4.64
C TRP A 9 -51.15 -28.16 -5.09
N ARG A 10 -50.85 -27.20 -4.21
CA ARG A 10 -50.91 -25.76 -4.52
C ARG A 10 -49.77 -25.43 -5.49
N LYS A 11 -50.06 -24.90 -6.68
CA LYS A 11 -49.04 -24.33 -7.58
C LYS A 11 -48.61 -22.96 -7.05
N TRP A 12 -47.32 -22.80 -6.81
CA TRP A 12 -46.72 -21.58 -6.25
C TRP A 12 -46.44 -20.56 -7.37
N ALA A 13 -46.76 -19.29 -7.15
CA ALA A 13 -46.41 -18.23 -8.09
C ALA A 13 -44.91 -17.88 -7.98
N LYS A 14 -44.32 -17.26 -9.02
CA LYS A 14 -42.89 -16.89 -9.02
C LYS A 14 -42.49 -15.99 -7.84
N LYS A 15 -43.40 -15.13 -7.36
CA LYS A 15 -43.19 -14.31 -6.16
C LYS A 15 -43.10 -15.15 -4.88
N ASP A 16 -43.87 -16.23 -4.79
CA ASP A 16 -43.84 -17.13 -3.62
C ASP A 16 -42.51 -17.92 -3.57
N TRP A 17 -41.97 -18.29 -4.73
CA TRP A 17 -40.63 -18.88 -4.85
C TRP A 17 -39.52 -17.90 -4.47
N ALA A 18 -39.62 -16.63 -4.85
CA ALA A 18 -38.64 -15.61 -4.49
C ALA A 18 -38.63 -15.35 -2.97
N ILE A 19 -39.82 -15.26 -2.36
CA ILE A 19 -39.95 -15.07 -0.90
C ILE A 19 -39.41 -16.29 -0.14
N ALA A 20 -39.70 -17.51 -0.62
CA ALA A 20 -39.17 -18.73 -0.04
C ALA A 20 -37.62 -18.82 -0.18
N ALA A 21 -37.07 -18.41 -1.33
CA ALA A 21 -35.63 -18.43 -1.57
C ALA A 21 -34.87 -17.44 -0.67
N VAL A 22 -35.38 -16.21 -0.50
CA VAL A 22 -34.81 -15.20 0.40
C VAL A 22 -34.93 -15.63 1.86
N GLY A 23 -36.07 -16.18 2.26
CA GLY A 23 -36.26 -16.74 3.60
C GLY A 23 -35.29 -17.89 3.89
N PHE A 24 -35.07 -18.78 2.92
CA PHE A 24 -34.14 -19.90 3.06
C PHE A 24 -32.68 -19.43 3.15
N THR A 25 -32.28 -18.39 2.41
CA THR A 25 -30.91 -17.84 2.50
C THR A 25 -30.64 -17.17 3.83
N ILE A 26 -31.60 -16.43 4.39
CA ILE A 26 -31.47 -15.81 5.71
C ILE A 26 -31.41 -16.86 6.82
N ILE A 27 -32.22 -17.92 6.73
CA ILE A 27 -32.20 -19.03 7.70
C ILE A 27 -30.89 -19.81 7.61
N LEU A 28 -30.36 -20.07 6.39
CA LEU A 28 -29.09 -20.76 6.20
C LEU A 28 -27.93 -19.93 6.79
N PHE A 29 -27.95 -18.61 6.56
CA PHE A 29 -26.95 -17.68 7.10
C PHE A 29 -27.02 -17.55 8.63
N ALA A 30 -28.23 -17.55 9.21
CA ALA A 30 -28.42 -17.57 10.66
C ALA A 30 -27.98 -18.90 11.28
N LEU A 31 -28.20 -20.03 10.60
CA LEU A 31 -27.73 -21.33 11.04
C LEU A 31 -26.20 -21.42 10.97
N THR A 32 -25.53 -20.87 9.95
CA THR A 32 -24.06 -20.82 9.91
C THR A 32 -23.47 -20.01 11.07
N LEU A 33 -24.14 -18.93 11.49
CA LEU A 33 -23.70 -18.12 12.64
C LEU A 33 -23.96 -18.82 13.99
N LEU A 34 -24.96 -19.71 14.07
CA LEU A 34 -25.26 -20.48 15.28
C LEU A 34 -24.38 -21.75 15.41
N PHE A 35 -23.95 -22.35 14.29
CA PHE A 35 -23.03 -23.49 14.28
C PHE A 35 -21.57 -23.09 14.57
N ASP A 36 -21.18 -21.84 14.30
CA ASP A 36 -19.83 -21.34 14.63
C ASP A 36 -19.66 -21.04 16.14
N SER A 37 -20.78 -20.89 16.86
CA SER A 37 -20.77 -20.58 18.31
C SER A 37 -20.81 -21.80 19.23
N ARG A 38 -20.87 -23.03 18.72
CA ARG A 38 -20.93 -24.26 19.54
C ARG A 38 -20.01 -25.36 19.01
N ASN A 39 -18.71 -25.24 19.33
CA ASN A 39 -17.83 -26.40 19.47
C ASN A 39 -16.78 -26.14 20.58
N PRO A 40 -17.12 -26.32 21.86
CA PRO A 40 -16.11 -26.56 22.88
C PRO A 40 -15.79 -28.06 22.92
N THR A 41 -14.49 -28.37 22.98
CA THR A 41 -13.85 -29.67 23.28
C THR A 41 -13.55 -30.63 22.11
N SER A 42 -12.26 -30.75 21.80
CA SER A 42 -11.59 -32.06 21.80
C SER A 42 -10.08 -31.94 22.04
N SER A 43 -9.66 -32.55 23.15
CA SER A 43 -8.36 -33.19 23.41
C SER A 43 -7.06 -32.44 23.14
N SER A 44 -6.45 -32.02 24.25
CA SER A 44 -5.00 -31.86 24.43
C SER A 44 -4.23 -33.10 23.95
N SER A 45 -3.55 -32.99 22.82
CA SER A 45 -2.36 -33.77 22.51
C SER A 45 -1.26 -32.78 22.15
N SER A 46 -0.19 -32.81 22.96
CA SER A 46 1.00 -31.99 22.79
C SER A 46 1.72 -32.36 21.49
N SER A 47 1.27 -31.78 20.39
CA SER A 47 2.11 -31.60 19.21
C SER A 47 2.71 -30.21 19.34
N THR A 48 3.99 -30.16 19.65
CA THR A 48 4.81 -28.96 19.50
C THR A 48 4.75 -28.56 18.03
N PHE A 49 3.79 -27.70 17.69
CA PHE A 49 3.88 -26.87 16.50
C PHE A 49 5.08 -25.96 16.73
N ASN A 50 6.25 -26.39 16.26
CA ASN A 50 7.39 -25.53 16.09
C ASN A 50 6.96 -24.45 15.10
N LEU A 51 6.51 -23.30 15.61
CA LEU A 51 6.42 -22.08 14.82
C LEU A 51 7.83 -21.76 14.31
N PRO A 52 8.12 -21.83 13.01
CA PRO A 52 9.32 -21.21 12.52
C PRO A 52 9.03 -19.71 12.39
N SER A 53 9.93 -18.93 13.01
CA SER A 53 10.32 -17.57 12.67
C SER A 53 9.85 -16.44 13.61
N ASN A 54 10.85 -15.96 14.34
CA ASN A 54 10.94 -14.65 14.96
C ASN A 54 10.73 -13.57 13.88
N HIS A 55 9.47 -13.17 13.62
CA HIS A 55 9.18 -12.05 12.74
C HIS A 55 9.80 -10.79 13.34
N HIS A 56 10.93 -10.36 12.78
CA HIS A 56 11.63 -9.16 13.19
C HIS A 56 10.78 -7.94 12.83
N LEU A 57 9.98 -7.46 13.78
CA LEU A 57 9.15 -6.27 13.62
C LEU A 57 10.01 -5.00 13.71
N ILE A 58 9.75 -4.05 12.82
CA ILE A 58 10.52 -2.80 12.72
C ILE A 58 9.76 -1.68 13.43
N PRO A 59 10.36 -1.00 14.43
CA PRO A 59 9.69 0.06 15.17
C PRO A 59 9.50 1.33 14.36
N LEU A 60 8.42 2.04 14.65
CA LEU A 60 8.16 3.39 14.14
C LEU A 60 9.11 4.39 14.82
N THR A 61 9.80 5.17 14.01
CA THR A 61 10.61 6.31 14.45
C THR A 61 9.90 7.60 14.08
N LEU A 62 9.54 8.40 15.09
CA LEU A 62 8.97 9.74 14.87
C LEU A 62 10.08 10.75 14.60
N LEU A 63 9.88 11.59 13.59
CA LEU A 63 10.84 12.57 13.15
C LEU A 63 10.74 13.85 13.99
N HIS A 64 11.38 13.86 15.16
CA HIS A 64 11.30 14.99 16.09
C HIS A 64 11.85 16.31 15.52
N ARG A 65 12.86 16.22 14.64
CA ARG A 65 13.43 17.39 13.95
C ARG A 65 12.46 18.07 12.98
N ALA A 66 11.42 17.36 12.52
CA ALA A 66 10.38 17.90 11.64
C ALA A 66 9.66 19.12 12.27
N LYS A 67 9.63 19.21 13.61
CA LYS A 67 9.05 20.36 14.31
C LYS A 67 9.73 21.68 13.94
N ALA A 68 11.05 21.67 13.71
CA ALA A 68 11.81 22.87 13.38
C ALA A 68 11.54 23.37 11.96
N THR A 69 11.22 22.46 11.04
CA THR A 69 10.87 22.78 9.64
C THR A 69 9.37 22.94 9.43
N GLY A 70 8.55 22.74 10.46
CA GLY A 70 7.10 22.83 10.37
C GLY A 70 6.45 21.66 9.62
N ALA A 71 7.18 20.56 9.42
CA ALA A 71 6.67 19.35 8.79
C ALA A 71 5.77 18.56 9.74
N PHE A 72 4.50 18.44 9.39
CA PHE A 72 3.47 17.80 10.21
C PHE A 72 2.52 16.98 9.35
N CYS A 73 2.04 15.85 9.89
CA CYS A 73 0.88 15.13 9.35
C CYS A 73 -0.39 16.00 9.41
N LEU A 74 -1.46 15.57 8.73
CA LEU A 74 -2.73 16.32 8.64
C LEU A 74 -3.26 16.83 9.98
N ASP A 75 -3.09 16.09 11.08
CA ASP A 75 -3.56 16.47 12.42
C ASP A 75 -2.57 17.33 13.25
N GLY A 76 -1.39 17.64 12.71
CA GLY A 76 -0.32 18.35 13.41
C GLY A 76 0.65 17.43 14.18
N SER A 77 0.48 16.10 14.12
CA SER A 77 1.47 15.16 14.68
C SER A 77 2.73 15.10 13.81
N LEU A 78 3.82 14.61 14.41
CA LEU A 78 5.10 14.46 13.71
C LEU A 78 5.02 13.31 12.70
N PRO A 79 5.60 13.44 11.50
CA PRO A 79 5.74 12.33 10.57
C PRO A 79 6.71 11.27 11.12
N GLY A 80 6.72 10.09 10.51
CA GLY A 80 7.58 9.00 10.94
C GLY A 80 7.91 8.00 9.84
N TYR A 81 8.87 7.13 10.14
CA TYR A 81 9.34 6.08 9.25
C TYR A 81 9.75 4.84 10.03
N HIS A 82 9.80 3.70 9.37
CA HIS A 82 10.42 2.48 9.88
C HIS A 82 11.76 2.30 9.19
N PHE A 83 12.79 1.91 9.95
CA PHE A 83 14.14 1.78 9.43
C PHE A 83 14.79 0.49 9.90
N GLN A 84 15.32 -0.25 8.93
CA GLN A 84 16.13 -1.44 9.15
C GLN A 84 17.52 -1.21 8.54
N LYS A 85 18.55 -1.36 9.37
CA LYS A 85 19.93 -1.09 8.96
C LYS A 85 20.48 -2.23 8.09
N GLY A 86 21.13 -1.85 6.99
CA GLY A 86 21.80 -2.80 6.10
C GLY A 86 23.06 -3.40 6.70
N PHE A 87 23.55 -4.48 6.09
CA PHE A 87 24.70 -5.24 6.57
C PHE A 87 25.58 -5.75 5.43
N GLY A 88 26.82 -6.13 5.76
CA GLY A 88 27.79 -6.64 4.79
C GLY A 88 28.00 -5.68 3.61
N SER A 89 27.98 -6.23 2.40
CA SER A 89 28.15 -5.47 1.16
C SER A 89 27.03 -4.45 0.87
N GLY A 90 25.83 -4.66 1.42
CA GLY A 90 24.68 -3.76 1.25
C GLY A 90 24.63 -2.59 2.23
N SER A 91 25.56 -2.50 3.18
CA SER A 91 25.57 -1.47 4.23
C SER A 91 25.66 -0.02 3.74
N ASN A 92 26.10 0.21 2.49
CA ASN A 92 26.11 1.53 1.83
C ASN A 92 25.07 1.65 0.71
N ASN A 93 24.12 0.73 0.62
CA ASN A 93 23.04 0.77 -0.34
C ASN A 93 21.70 1.02 0.37
N TRP A 94 20.75 1.66 -0.30
CA TRP A 94 19.54 2.17 0.32
C TRP A 94 18.29 1.87 -0.53
N LEU A 95 17.24 1.37 0.13
CA LEU A 95 15.92 1.20 -0.45
C LEU A 95 14.92 1.98 0.39
N LEU A 96 14.30 2.99 -0.22
CA LEU A 96 13.28 3.83 0.41
C LEU A 96 11.93 3.49 -0.21
N HIS A 97 10.94 3.13 0.60
CA HIS A 97 9.58 2.82 0.18
C HIS A 97 8.56 3.79 0.78
N ILE A 98 7.78 4.45 -0.06
CA ILE A 98 6.72 5.38 0.33
C ILE A 98 5.40 4.61 0.44
N GLU A 99 4.79 4.66 1.63
CA GLU A 99 3.45 4.10 1.87
C GLU A 99 2.37 4.76 1.00
N GLY A 100 1.40 3.97 0.54
CA GLY A 100 0.22 4.43 -0.20
C GLY A 100 -0.99 4.69 0.69
N GLY A 101 -2.18 4.75 0.07
CA GLY A 101 -3.46 4.88 0.79
C GLY A 101 -4.38 5.99 0.27
N GLY A 102 -4.30 6.33 -1.02
CA GLY A 102 -5.14 7.35 -1.67
C GLY A 102 -4.94 8.77 -1.16
N TRP A 103 -5.92 9.63 -1.39
CA TRP A 103 -5.86 11.06 -1.11
C TRP A 103 -7.11 11.54 -0.36
N CYS A 104 -7.06 12.76 0.15
CA CYS A 104 -8.26 13.52 0.50
C CYS A 104 -8.30 14.78 -0.39
N ASN A 105 -9.48 15.13 -0.91
CA ASN A 105 -9.65 16.17 -1.93
C ASN A 105 -10.60 17.30 -1.49
N SER A 106 -11.07 17.27 -0.26
CA SER A 106 -11.92 18.31 0.33
C SER A 106 -11.58 18.50 1.81
N ILE A 107 -11.93 19.65 2.38
CA ILE A 107 -11.75 19.91 3.82
C ILE A 107 -12.40 18.80 4.65
N GLU A 108 -13.63 18.42 4.31
CA GLU A 108 -14.39 17.39 5.02
C GLU A 108 -13.69 16.03 4.97
N THR A 109 -13.25 15.60 3.78
CA THR A 109 -12.55 14.31 3.64
C THR A 109 -11.19 14.31 4.35
N CYS A 110 -10.46 15.42 4.32
CA CYS A 110 -9.19 15.55 5.06
C CYS A 110 -9.40 15.62 6.58
N GLU A 111 -10.46 16.27 7.05
CA GLU A 111 -10.85 16.30 8.47
C GLU A 111 -11.20 14.92 9.03
N ILE A 112 -11.82 14.07 8.21
CA ILE A 112 -12.05 12.66 8.56
C ILE A 112 -10.72 11.91 8.56
N ARG A 113 -9.93 12.06 7.49
CA ARG A 113 -8.67 11.33 7.30
C ARG A 113 -7.63 11.59 8.39
N LYS A 114 -7.56 12.81 8.93
CA LYS A 114 -6.61 13.16 10.01
C LYS A 114 -6.81 12.36 11.31
N ARG A 115 -7.96 11.67 11.44
CA ARG A 115 -8.29 10.79 12.57
C ARG A 115 -7.91 9.32 12.31
N THR A 116 -7.06 9.06 11.32
CA THR A 116 -6.63 7.72 10.89
C THR A 116 -5.11 7.64 10.81
N ALA A 117 -4.58 6.43 10.63
CA ALA A 117 -3.13 6.21 10.44
C ALA A 117 -2.56 6.96 9.22
N LEU A 118 -3.39 7.27 8.23
CA LEU A 118 -3.03 7.96 6.99
C LEU A 118 -3.13 9.49 7.08
N GLY A 119 -3.36 10.02 8.29
CA GLY A 119 -3.39 11.45 8.57
C GLY A 119 -2.83 11.86 9.93
N SER A 120 -2.44 10.89 10.77
CA SER A 120 -1.84 11.14 12.07
C SER A 120 -0.98 9.96 12.52
N SER A 121 0.23 10.27 12.99
CA SER A 121 1.15 9.27 13.53
C SER A 121 0.68 8.66 14.85
N LYS A 122 -0.33 9.25 15.51
CA LYS A 122 -0.94 8.69 16.72
C LYS A 122 -1.70 7.39 16.48
N TYR A 123 -2.09 7.14 15.23
CA TYR A 123 -2.83 5.94 14.84
C TYR A 123 -2.01 4.99 13.96
N MET A 124 -0.72 5.30 13.73
CA MET A 124 0.17 4.42 12.97
C MET A 124 0.56 3.20 13.78
N ASP A 125 0.67 2.05 13.11
CA ASP A 125 1.26 0.86 13.72
C ASP A 125 2.68 1.15 14.20
N LEU A 126 2.93 0.87 15.48
CA LEU A 126 4.22 1.11 16.12
C LEU A 126 5.28 0.09 15.70
N LEU A 127 4.85 -1.09 15.28
CA LEU A 127 5.69 -2.22 14.90
C LEU A 127 5.08 -2.85 13.65
N ILE A 128 5.87 -3.00 12.58
CA ILE A 128 5.40 -3.63 11.34
C ILE A 128 6.40 -4.67 10.84
N PRO A 129 5.94 -5.74 10.16
CA PRO A 129 6.83 -6.62 9.43
C PRO A 129 7.31 -5.95 8.14
N PHE A 130 8.54 -6.30 7.75
CA PHE A 130 9.06 -6.01 6.42
C PHE A 130 9.03 -7.30 5.58
N ASP A 131 8.23 -7.28 4.53
CA ASP A 131 8.00 -8.41 3.61
C ASP A 131 8.25 -7.97 2.17
N GLY A 132 8.28 -8.92 1.23
CA GLY A 132 8.51 -8.60 -0.19
C GLY A 132 9.88 -8.01 -0.40
N ILE A 133 9.94 -6.98 -1.23
CA ILE A 133 11.17 -6.22 -1.51
C ILE A 133 11.75 -5.50 -0.29
N LEU A 134 11.01 -5.41 0.84
CA LEU A 134 11.50 -4.84 2.09
C LEU A 134 12.13 -5.89 3.02
N SER A 135 11.95 -7.19 2.73
CA SER A 135 12.39 -8.26 3.62
C SER A 135 13.91 -8.36 3.71
N HIS A 136 14.43 -8.71 4.88
CA HIS A 136 15.83 -9.11 5.09
C HIS A 136 16.11 -10.59 4.79
N GLN A 137 15.08 -11.35 4.40
CA GLN A 137 15.25 -12.73 4.00
C GLN A 137 15.61 -12.78 2.51
N SER A 138 16.80 -13.27 2.18
CA SER A 138 17.24 -13.40 0.79
C SER A 138 16.36 -14.32 -0.06
N SER A 139 15.57 -15.20 0.58
CA SER A 139 14.55 -16.02 -0.10
C SER A 139 13.35 -15.22 -0.60
N GLN A 140 13.08 -14.05 0.00
CA GLN A 140 12.01 -13.12 -0.41
C GLN A 140 12.55 -11.94 -1.21
N ASN A 141 13.76 -11.49 -0.86
CA ASN A 141 14.39 -10.29 -1.39
C ASN A 141 15.85 -10.58 -1.79
N PRO A 142 16.11 -11.36 -2.83
CA PRO A 142 17.46 -11.86 -3.13
C PRO A 142 18.49 -10.76 -3.37
N ASP A 143 18.04 -9.61 -3.88
CA ASP A 143 18.91 -8.53 -4.35
C ASP A 143 19.11 -7.39 -3.35
N PHE A 144 18.08 -7.09 -2.53
CA PHE A 144 18.08 -5.94 -1.63
C PHE A 144 18.07 -6.31 -0.14
N TYR A 145 18.04 -7.61 0.23
CA TYR A 145 17.86 -8.06 1.62
C TYR A 145 18.89 -7.53 2.63
N ASN A 146 20.07 -7.12 2.17
CA ASN A 146 21.14 -6.61 3.02
C ASN A 146 21.35 -5.09 2.91
N TRP A 147 20.45 -4.37 2.23
CA TRP A 147 20.48 -2.92 2.09
C TRP A 147 19.92 -2.23 3.34
N ASN A 148 20.15 -0.92 3.46
CA ASN A 148 19.41 -0.08 4.39
C ASN A 148 17.99 0.08 3.85
N ILE A 149 16.98 -0.37 4.60
CA ILE A 149 15.58 -0.36 4.16
C ILE A 149 14.78 0.62 5.00
N VAL A 150 14.13 1.58 4.36
CA VAL A 150 13.29 2.59 4.99
C VAL A 150 11.87 2.48 4.43
N LYS A 151 10.88 2.41 5.30
CA LYS A 151 9.47 2.62 4.92
C LYS A 151 8.98 3.95 5.49
N MET A 152 8.76 4.93 4.62
CA MET A 152 8.18 6.23 5.00
C MET A 152 6.68 6.07 5.23
N ARG A 153 6.17 6.58 6.36
CA ARG A 153 4.74 6.55 6.64
C ARG A 153 4.06 7.75 6.02
N TYR A 154 2.96 7.50 5.31
CA TYR A 154 2.24 8.49 4.54
C TYR A 154 1.11 9.10 5.38
N CYS A 155 1.14 10.42 5.59
CA CYS A 155 0.20 11.09 6.49
C CYS A 155 -0.24 12.50 6.08
N ASP A 156 0.06 12.95 4.86
CA ASP A 156 -0.33 14.26 4.33
C ASP A 156 -1.56 14.19 3.42
N GLY A 157 -1.89 13.01 2.87
CA GLY A 157 -3.06 12.85 2.01
C GLY A 157 -2.92 13.48 0.62
N ALA A 158 -1.71 13.87 0.20
CA ALA A 158 -1.41 14.58 -1.05
C ALA A 158 -0.13 14.05 -1.74
N SER A 159 0.18 12.75 -1.64
CA SER A 159 1.40 12.13 -2.22
C SER A 159 2.71 12.86 -1.86
N LEU A 160 2.82 13.37 -0.65
CA LEU A 160 3.96 14.16 -0.19
C LEU A 160 4.23 15.43 -1.03
N ALA A 161 3.23 15.98 -1.72
CA ALA A 161 3.41 17.14 -2.61
C ALA A 161 2.83 18.45 -2.06
N GLY A 162 2.00 18.38 -1.01
CA GLY A 162 1.34 19.58 -0.44
C GLY A 162 2.33 20.54 0.24
N HIS A 163 2.06 21.84 0.15
CA HIS A 163 2.84 22.91 0.78
C HIS A 163 1.95 23.82 1.63
N PRO A 164 2.42 24.44 2.74
CA PRO A 164 1.62 25.34 3.58
C PRO A 164 0.87 26.45 2.85
N GLU A 165 1.37 26.89 1.69
CA GLU A 165 0.72 27.91 0.86
C GLU A 165 -0.64 27.45 0.31
N SER A 166 -0.84 26.14 0.17
CA SER A 166 -2.10 25.51 -0.22
C SER A 166 -3.05 25.25 0.97
N GLU A 167 -2.65 25.58 2.21
CA GLU A 167 -3.49 25.38 3.38
C GLU A 167 -4.69 26.33 3.41
N PHE A 168 -5.82 25.83 3.90
CA PHE A 168 -7.05 26.60 4.00
C PHE A 168 -6.92 27.71 5.06
N LYS A 169 -7.20 28.96 4.67
CA LYS A 169 -7.12 30.15 5.56
C LYS A 169 -8.33 30.32 6.50
N ASN A 170 -9.25 29.37 6.49
CA ASN A 170 -10.56 29.39 7.15
C ASN A 170 -10.53 28.90 8.63
N GLY A 171 -9.36 28.72 9.23
CA GLY A 171 -9.22 28.37 10.64
C GLY A 171 -9.33 26.87 10.96
N THR A 172 -9.48 25.99 9.96
CA THR A 172 -9.34 24.55 10.17
C THR A 172 -7.88 24.20 10.51
N LYS A 173 -7.69 23.38 11.55
CA LYS A 173 -6.37 22.83 11.94
C LYS A 173 -6.04 21.62 11.06
N LEU A 174 -5.77 21.87 9.79
CA LEU A 174 -5.26 20.90 8.82
C LEU A 174 -3.89 21.34 8.33
N PHE A 175 -2.95 20.41 8.28
CA PHE A 175 -1.58 20.64 7.83
C PHE A 175 -1.32 19.90 6.52
N LEU A 176 -1.41 20.60 5.38
CA LEU A 176 -1.19 20.04 4.04
C LEU A 176 0.28 20.19 3.66
N ARG A 177 1.16 19.47 4.37
CA ARG A 177 2.60 19.74 4.37
C ARG A 177 3.46 18.58 3.85
N GLY A 178 2.93 17.85 2.88
CA GLY A 178 3.58 16.69 2.27
C GLY A 178 5.03 16.97 1.83
N GLN A 179 5.26 18.10 1.14
CA GLN A 179 6.58 18.50 0.67
C GLN A 179 7.57 18.69 1.82
N LEU A 180 7.14 19.34 2.90
CA LEU A 180 7.98 19.53 4.09
C LEU A 180 8.25 18.21 4.81
N ILE A 181 7.32 17.27 4.81
CA ILE A 181 7.54 15.92 5.35
C ILE A 181 8.61 15.20 4.54
N TRP A 182 8.53 15.24 3.21
CA TRP A 182 9.53 14.68 2.31
C TRP A 182 10.92 15.24 2.61
N GLU A 183 11.08 16.57 2.61
CA GLU A 183 12.35 17.25 2.88
C GLU A 183 12.91 16.90 4.26
N ALA A 184 12.05 16.86 5.28
CA ALA A 184 12.47 16.54 6.64
C ALA A 184 12.97 15.09 6.74
N ILE A 185 12.28 14.13 6.11
CA ILE A 185 12.71 12.73 6.09
C ILE A 185 14.02 12.60 5.31
N MET A 186 14.13 13.23 4.14
CA MET A 186 15.35 13.19 3.34
C MET A 186 16.55 13.74 4.10
N SER A 187 16.40 14.89 4.78
CA SER A 187 17.44 15.44 5.64
C SER A 187 17.86 14.48 6.76
N GLU A 188 16.92 13.77 7.38
CA GLU A 188 17.23 12.78 8.42
C GLU A 188 18.00 11.60 7.84
N LEU A 189 17.53 11.00 6.75
CA LEU A 189 18.17 9.84 6.13
C LEU A 189 19.56 10.17 5.61
N LEU A 190 19.77 11.37 5.06
CA LEU A 190 21.10 11.87 4.66
C LEU A 190 22.06 11.90 5.85
N SER A 191 21.57 12.30 7.03
CA SER A 191 22.37 12.30 8.27
C SER A 191 22.66 10.90 8.80
N LEU A 192 21.78 9.93 8.53
CA LEU A 192 21.96 8.53 8.92
C LEU A 192 22.91 7.76 7.98
N GLY A 193 23.26 8.33 6.83
CA GLY A 193 24.27 7.78 5.93
C GLY A 193 23.85 7.67 4.47
N LEU A 194 22.62 8.04 4.11
CA LEU A 194 22.14 8.06 2.72
C LEU A 194 23.03 8.97 1.83
N SER A 195 23.62 10.01 2.42
CA SER A 195 24.57 10.91 1.75
C SER A 195 25.84 10.21 1.21
N LYS A 196 26.12 8.98 1.67
CA LYS A 196 27.25 8.15 1.24
C LYS A 196 26.82 6.93 0.43
N ALA A 197 25.57 6.90 -0.02
CA ALA A 197 25.02 5.75 -0.71
C ALA A 197 25.79 5.49 -2.02
N LYS A 198 26.12 4.21 -2.27
CA LYS A 198 26.64 3.77 -3.58
C LYS A 198 25.51 3.40 -4.54
N GLN A 199 24.44 2.85 -3.97
CA GLN A 199 23.25 2.47 -4.71
C GLN A 199 22.02 2.88 -3.92
N ALA A 200 21.04 3.41 -4.61
CA ALA A 200 19.79 3.83 -4.02
C ALA A 200 18.60 3.48 -4.92
N LEU A 201 17.52 3.01 -4.30
CA LEU A 201 16.24 2.74 -4.94
C LEU A 201 15.15 3.51 -4.18
N LEU A 202 14.48 4.42 -4.86
CA LEU A 202 13.23 5.01 -4.36
C LEU A 202 12.05 4.23 -4.96
N THR A 203 11.11 3.84 -4.12
CA THR A 203 9.90 3.18 -4.57
C THR A 203 8.73 3.58 -3.69
N GLY A 204 7.52 3.24 -4.10
CA GLY A 204 6.30 3.47 -3.36
C GLY A 204 5.14 2.86 -4.10
N CYS A 205 4.04 2.66 -3.38
CA CYS A 205 2.84 2.03 -3.91
C CYS A 205 1.64 2.99 -3.95
N SER A 206 0.81 2.92 -4.99
CA SER A 206 -0.44 3.69 -5.06
C SER A 206 -0.14 5.19 -4.97
N ALA A 207 -0.71 5.91 -4.01
CA ALA A 207 -0.34 7.30 -3.73
C ALA A 207 1.16 7.50 -3.45
N GLY A 208 1.84 6.52 -2.84
CA GLY A 208 3.30 6.52 -2.66
C GLY A 208 4.07 6.22 -3.95
N GLY A 209 3.46 5.52 -4.90
CA GLY A 209 4.00 5.34 -6.25
C GLY A 209 3.96 6.65 -7.04
N LEU A 210 2.85 7.39 -6.94
CA LEU A 210 2.80 8.75 -7.48
C LEU A 210 3.83 9.67 -6.80
N ALA A 211 3.96 9.59 -5.47
CA ALA A 211 4.99 10.33 -4.73
C ALA A 211 6.40 9.99 -5.21
N THR A 212 6.67 8.73 -5.57
CA THR A 212 7.95 8.31 -6.15
C THR A 212 8.23 9.02 -7.47
N LEU A 213 7.21 9.19 -8.33
CA LEU A 213 7.36 9.93 -9.59
C LEU A 213 7.64 11.41 -9.34
N ILE A 214 6.89 12.02 -8.42
CA ILE A 214 7.02 13.45 -8.07
C ILE A 214 8.41 13.76 -7.53
N HIS A 215 8.95 12.91 -6.66
CA HIS A 215 10.17 13.19 -5.89
C HIS A 215 11.44 12.54 -6.43
N CYS A 216 11.38 11.81 -7.55
CA CYS A 216 12.52 11.05 -8.06
C CYS A 216 13.74 11.94 -8.39
N ASP A 217 13.50 13.07 -9.06
CA ASP A 217 14.58 13.97 -9.48
C ASP A 217 15.26 14.63 -8.26
N ASP A 218 14.46 15.04 -7.27
CA ASP A 218 14.96 15.59 -6.01
C ASP A 218 15.76 14.54 -5.22
N PHE A 219 15.23 13.31 -5.13
CA PHE A 219 15.95 12.18 -4.54
C PHE A 219 17.30 11.94 -5.20
N ARG A 220 17.35 11.96 -6.54
CA ARG A 220 18.60 11.82 -7.30
C ARG A 220 19.58 12.96 -7.00
N ALA A 221 19.08 14.18 -6.89
CA ALA A 221 19.90 15.38 -6.67
C ALA A 221 20.61 15.39 -5.30
N HIS A 222 20.02 14.75 -4.30
CA HIS A 222 20.62 14.62 -2.96
C HIS A 222 21.79 13.62 -2.85
N LEU A 223 21.95 12.75 -3.84
CA LEU A 223 22.88 11.62 -3.78
C LEU A 223 24.18 11.87 -4.54
N PRO A 224 25.29 11.18 -4.19
CA PRO A 224 26.56 11.30 -4.90
C PRO A 224 26.40 11.16 -6.42
N LYS A 225 27.23 11.87 -7.18
CA LYS A 225 27.17 11.85 -8.65
C LYS A 225 27.49 10.46 -9.22
N ASP A 226 28.37 9.74 -8.55
CA ASP A 226 28.80 8.38 -8.86
C ASP A 226 27.89 7.28 -8.28
N ALA A 227 26.86 7.64 -7.51
CA ALA A 227 25.89 6.68 -7.01
C ALA A 227 24.93 6.23 -8.12
N THR A 228 24.60 4.94 -8.14
CA THR A 228 23.51 4.40 -8.98
C THR A 228 22.18 4.67 -8.28
N VAL A 229 21.31 5.45 -8.92
CA VAL A 229 20.00 5.81 -8.36
C VAL A 229 18.92 5.45 -9.36
N LYS A 230 17.89 4.73 -8.91
CA LYS A 230 16.70 4.42 -9.71
C LYS A 230 15.44 4.65 -8.89
N CYS A 231 14.34 4.91 -9.59
CA CYS A 231 13.01 5.09 -9.00
C CYS A 231 12.02 4.11 -9.62
N LEU A 232 11.19 3.48 -8.80
CA LEU A 232 10.18 2.51 -9.21
C LEU A 232 8.82 2.86 -8.61
N ALA A 233 7.90 3.32 -9.44
CA ALA A 233 6.53 3.61 -9.05
C ALA A 233 5.64 2.36 -9.21
N ASP A 234 5.26 1.72 -8.10
CA ASP A 234 4.31 0.60 -8.07
C ASP A 234 2.88 1.15 -7.98
N ALA A 235 2.01 0.76 -8.90
CA ALA A 235 0.62 1.25 -8.99
C ALA A 235 0.49 2.80 -8.88
N GLY A 236 1.49 3.54 -9.36
CA GLY A 236 1.63 4.99 -9.15
C GLY A 236 1.31 5.87 -10.36
N PHE A 237 1.02 5.27 -11.50
CA PHE A 237 0.68 5.99 -12.74
C PHE A 237 -0.84 6.00 -12.93
N PHE A 238 -1.42 7.20 -12.97
CA PHE A 238 -2.87 7.42 -13.07
C PHE A 238 -3.16 8.18 -14.37
N LEU A 239 -4.16 7.72 -15.12
CA LEU A 239 -4.67 8.43 -16.29
C LEU A 239 -5.76 9.40 -15.84
N ASP A 240 -5.75 10.63 -16.36
CA ASP A 240 -6.76 11.66 -16.10
C ASP A 240 -8.00 11.38 -16.96
N GLU A 241 -8.73 10.32 -16.61
CA GLU A 241 -9.88 9.82 -17.34
C GLU A 241 -11.03 9.49 -16.40
N TYR A 242 -12.27 9.58 -16.89
CA TYR A 242 -13.47 9.09 -16.20
C TYR A 242 -13.52 7.55 -16.20
N VAL A 243 -12.52 6.92 -15.61
CA VAL A 243 -12.60 5.50 -15.29
C VAL A 243 -13.37 5.40 -13.99
N LEU A 244 -14.48 4.65 -14.01
CA LEU A 244 -15.13 4.18 -12.79
C LEU A 244 -14.06 3.43 -11.99
N PHE A 245 -13.45 4.10 -11.02
CA PHE A 245 -12.48 3.53 -10.10
C PHE A 245 -13.24 2.48 -9.28
N LEU A 246 -13.39 1.28 -9.85
CA LEU A 246 -13.69 0.10 -9.07
C LEU A 246 -12.59 0.06 -8.02
N LEU A 247 -13.01 0.05 -6.77
CA LEU A 247 -12.17 0.03 -5.58
C LEU A 247 -11.28 -1.23 -5.60
N VAL A 248 -10.23 -1.22 -6.41
CA VAL A 248 -9.16 -2.20 -6.34
C VAL A 248 -8.32 -1.76 -5.15
N GLN A 249 -8.74 -2.27 -4.00
CA GLN A 249 -8.08 -2.23 -2.72
C GLN A 249 -6.56 -2.32 -2.88
N ASP A 250 -5.81 -1.34 -2.38
CA ASP A 250 -4.34 -1.17 -2.40
C ASP A 250 -3.50 -2.42 -2.76
N GLN A 251 -3.51 -2.86 -4.03
CA GLN A 251 -2.71 -4.00 -4.47
C GLN A 251 -1.31 -3.53 -4.83
N CYS A 252 -0.51 -3.27 -3.81
CA CYS A 252 0.93 -3.07 -3.95
C CYS A 252 1.56 -4.39 -4.36
N ILE A 253 1.95 -4.51 -5.62
CA ILE A 253 2.53 -5.73 -6.15
C ILE A 253 3.82 -6.05 -5.39
N LEU A 254 4.61 -5.04 -5.03
CA LEU A 254 5.89 -5.19 -4.31
C LEU A 254 5.82 -5.87 -2.94
N LYS A 255 4.63 -6.01 -2.34
CA LYS A 255 4.45 -6.66 -1.03
C LYS A 255 4.24 -8.17 -1.12
N PHE A 256 3.91 -8.71 -2.30
CA PHE A 256 3.50 -10.10 -2.42
C PHE A 256 4.64 -11.01 -2.86
N ASN A 257 5.16 -11.81 -1.93
CA ASN A 257 6.18 -12.82 -2.23
C ASN A 257 5.66 -13.93 -3.18
N TRP A 258 4.37 -14.21 -3.16
CA TRP A 258 3.73 -15.29 -3.92
C TRP A 258 3.29 -14.87 -5.32
N VAL A 259 3.34 -13.57 -5.65
CA VAL A 259 3.03 -13.14 -7.01
C VAL A 259 4.27 -13.43 -7.86
N ILE A 260 4.17 -14.51 -8.62
CA ILE A 260 5.22 -15.01 -9.50
C ILE A 260 4.82 -14.68 -10.94
N PHE A 261 5.56 -13.79 -11.58
CA PHE A 261 5.46 -13.54 -13.01
C PHE A 261 6.50 -14.39 -13.72
N TRP A 262 6.07 -15.25 -14.66
CA TRP A 262 6.99 -16.02 -15.51
C TRP A 262 8.06 -16.82 -14.73
N LYS A 263 7.67 -17.44 -13.61
CA LYS A 263 8.54 -18.19 -12.68
C LYS A 263 9.54 -17.35 -11.87
N GLN A 264 9.39 -16.03 -11.85
CA GLN A 264 10.16 -15.12 -11.00
C GLN A 264 9.25 -14.34 -10.08
N THR A 265 9.69 -14.07 -8.86
CA THR A 265 9.07 -13.11 -7.95
C THR A 265 9.24 -11.68 -8.48
N ILE A 266 8.42 -10.76 -7.97
CA ILE A 266 8.57 -9.34 -8.31
C ILE A 266 9.88 -8.78 -7.78
N ALA A 267 10.36 -9.21 -6.60
CA ALA A 267 11.64 -8.78 -6.06
C ALA A 267 12.79 -9.13 -7.00
N GLU A 268 12.79 -10.35 -7.56
CA GLU A 268 13.75 -10.77 -8.60
C GLU A 268 13.61 -9.94 -9.88
N SER A 269 12.37 -9.71 -10.34
CA SER A 269 12.10 -8.92 -11.54
C SER A 269 12.60 -7.47 -11.41
N VAL A 270 12.40 -6.86 -10.25
CA VAL A 270 12.90 -5.52 -9.91
C VAL A 270 14.41 -5.52 -9.79
N GLY A 271 15.01 -6.55 -9.19
CA GLY A 271 16.45 -6.73 -9.13
C GLY A 271 17.07 -6.81 -10.52
N ASP A 272 16.51 -7.61 -11.43
CA ASP A 272 16.98 -7.74 -12.80
C ASP A 272 16.94 -6.42 -13.56
N TRP A 273 15.85 -5.65 -13.40
CA TRP A 273 15.75 -4.31 -13.96
C TRP A 273 16.73 -3.33 -13.30
N TYR A 274 16.86 -3.37 -11.97
CA TYR A 274 17.72 -2.46 -11.21
C TYR A 274 19.19 -2.64 -11.59
N PHE A 275 19.66 -3.88 -11.68
CA PHE A 275 21.04 -4.21 -12.04
C PHE A 275 21.28 -4.32 -13.56
N ASN A 276 20.29 -3.98 -14.38
CA ASN A 276 20.34 -4.09 -15.84
C ASN A 276 20.71 -5.52 -16.32
N ARG A 277 20.32 -6.55 -15.57
CA ARG A 277 20.53 -7.96 -15.95
C ARG A 277 19.57 -8.38 -17.05
N LYS A 278 18.37 -7.81 -17.09
CA LYS A 278 17.36 -8.06 -18.12
C LYS A 278 16.53 -6.80 -18.37
N VAL A 279 16.14 -6.58 -19.63
CA VAL A 279 15.07 -5.61 -19.94
C VAL A 279 13.75 -6.26 -19.55
N THR A 280 13.22 -5.87 -18.39
CA THR A 280 11.91 -6.33 -17.93
C THR A 280 10.84 -5.42 -18.53
N LYS A 281 10.50 -5.63 -19.80
CA LYS A 281 9.31 -5.03 -20.42
C LYS A 281 8.28 -6.14 -20.61
N GLU A 282 7.60 -6.45 -19.52
CA GLU A 282 6.52 -7.42 -19.51
C GLU A 282 5.21 -6.62 -19.53
N ILE A 283 4.56 -6.63 -20.68
CA ILE A 283 3.26 -6.01 -20.88
C ILE A 283 2.30 -7.16 -21.14
N ASP A 284 1.25 -7.26 -20.34
CA ASP A 284 0.22 -8.31 -20.50
C ASP A 284 -0.39 -8.26 -21.91
N CYS A 285 -0.53 -7.05 -22.45
CA CYS A 285 -1.07 -6.74 -23.78
C CYS A 285 -0.71 -5.29 -24.20
N PRO A 286 -0.30 -5.03 -25.45
CA PRO A 286 -0.06 -3.66 -25.93
C PRO A 286 -1.31 -2.80 -25.73
N TYR A 287 -1.14 -1.58 -25.21
CA TYR A 287 -2.24 -0.63 -25.16
C TYR A 287 -2.66 -0.23 -26.59
N PRO A 288 -3.97 -0.19 -26.91
CA PRO A 288 -5.09 -0.55 -26.04
C PRO A 288 -5.28 -2.07 -25.93
N CYS A 289 -5.16 -2.59 -24.70
CA CYS A 289 -5.35 -4.01 -24.39
C CYS A 289 -6.79 -4.46 -24.62
N ASN A 290 -7.73 -3.53 -24.43
CA ASN A 290 -9.14 -3.76 -24.66
C ASN A 290 -9.53 -3.16 -26.02
N PRO A 291 -9.94 -4.01 -27.00
CA PRO A 291 -10.34 -3.54 -28.32
C PRO A 291 -11.63 -2.69 -28.31
N THR A 292 -12.32 -2.54 -27.17
CA THR A 292 -13.45 -1.62 -27.03
C THR A 292 -13.04 -0.19 -26.68
N CYS A 293 -11.76 0.07 -26.36
CA CYS A 293 -11.23 1.42 -26.17
C CYS A 293 -11.01 2.10 -27.53
N TYR A 294 -12.09 2.51 -28.18
CA TYR A 294 -12.03 3.37 -29.35
C TYR A 294 -11.92 4.82 -28.87
N HIS A 295 -10.73 5.42 -29.00
CA HIS A 295 -10.47 6.86 -29.06
C HIS A 295 -11.56 7.75 -28.44
N MET A 296 -11.44 8.08 -27.14
CA MET A 296 -12.18 9.23 -26.63
C MET A 296 -11.53 10.48 -27.23
N ASP A 297 -12.30 11.20 -28.06
CA ASP A 297 -11.87 12.46 -28.64
C ASP A 297 -11.96 13.57 -27.57
N PHE A 298 -10.80 13.93 -27.01
CA PHE A 298 -10.68 14.95 -25.96
C PHE A 298 -10.76 16.39 -26.47
N THR A 299 -11.07 16.59 -27.76
CA THR A 299 -11.23 17.94 -28.32
C THR A 299 -12.62 18.55 -28.06
N GLN A 300 -13.55 17.80 -27.45
CA GLN A 300 -14.87 18.31 -27.08
C GLN A 300 -14.92 18.62 -25.58
N PRO A 301 -15.14 19.89 -25.16
CA PRO A 301 -15.32 20.22 -23.76
C PRO A 301 -16.65 19.64 -23.25
N SER A 302 -16.63 19.12 -22.02
CA SER A 302 -17.80 18.67 -21.27
C SER A 302 -18.68 19.80 -20.76
#